data_AF-A0A2M6V371-F1
#
_entry.id   AF-A0A2M6V371-F1
#
_cell.length_a   1.000
_cell.length_b   1.000
_cell.length_c   1.000
_cell.angle_alpha   90.00
_cell.angle_beta   90.00
_cell.angle_gamma   90.00
#
_symmetry.space_group_name_H-M   'P 1'
#
loop_
_entity.id
_entity.type
_entity.pdbx_description
1 polymer ?
#
loop_
_entity_poly.entity_id
_entity_poly.type
_entity_poly.pdbx_seq_one_letter_code
_entity_poly.pdbx_strand_id
1 'polypeptide(L)'
;MSLSIHSSRHVQLRNCLKQLRLDAGLTQVQLAHKMNLEQSQISKLERAVKFVDVWLFVDYVTACGFTPAHAMELLTTPLVEPYSGTR
;
A
#
# COMPACT_ATOMS: atom_id res chain seq x y z
N MET A 1 -19.35 7.84 4.78
CA MET A 1 -18.04 7.51 4.18
C MET A 1 -17.55 8.69 3.36
N SER A 2 -16.29 9.08 3.46
CA SER A 2 -15.71 10.20 2.69
C SER A 2 -14.99 9.67 1.44
N LEU A 3 -15.33 10.20 0.27
CA LEU A 3 -14.69 9.91 -1.02
C LEU A 3 -13.36 10.66 -1.21
N SER A 4 -12.85 11.31 -0.16
CA SER A 4 -11.57 12.01 -0.20
C SER A 4 -10.39 11.04 -0.27
N ILE A 5 -9.39 11.35 -1.10
CA ILE A 5 -8.10 10.65 -1.15
C ILE A 5 -7.34 10.73 0.20
N HIS A 6 -7.71 11.67 1.06
CA HIS A 6 -7.16 11.82 2.40
C HIS A 6 -7.98 11.08 3.48
N SER A 7 -9.03 10.34 3.11
CA SER A 7 -9.78 9.54 4.07
C SER A 7 -8.89 8.48 4.74
N SER A 8 -9.25 8.09 5.97
CA SER A 8 -8.52 7.10 6.75
C SER A 8 -8.29 5.78 5.98
N ARG A 9 -9.28 5.34 5.19
CA ARG A 9 -9.16 4.14 4.35
C ARG A 9 -8.10 4.28 3.27
N HIS A 10 -8.02 5.43 2.60
CA HIS A 10 -6.98 5.67 1.58
C HIS A 10 -5.59 5.87 2.20
N VAL A 11 -5.51 6.44 3.41
CA VAL A 11 -4.26 6.49 4.18
C VAL A 11 -3.78 5.08 4.52
N GLN A 12 -4.66 4.23 5.03
CA GLN A 12 -4.36 2.83 5.35
C GLN A 12 -3.87 2.07 4.11
N LEU A 13 -4.56 2.22 2.98
CA LEU A 13 -4.16 1.61 1.70
C LEU A 13 -2.74 2.01 1.30
N ARG A 14 -2.41 3.31 1.32
CA ARG A 14 -1.07 3.79 0.93
C ARG A 14 0.02 3.30 1.89
N ASN A 15 -0.26 3.30 3.18
CA ASN A 15 0.69 2.82 4.18
C ASN A 15 0.96 1.33 4.00
N CYS A 16 -0.07 0.53 3.73
CA CYS A 16 0.08 -0.89 3.41
C CYS A 16 0.97 -1.11 2.17
N LEU A 17 0.67 -0.42 1.05
CA LEU A 17 1.46 -0.56 -0.18
C LEU A 17 2.91 -0.13 0.02
N LYS A 18 3.14 0.98 0.71
CA LYS A 18 4.48 1.45 1.06
C LYS A 18 5.22 0.43 1.92
N GLN A 19 4.55 -0.19 2.90
CA GLN A 19 5.16 -1.20 3.75
C GLN A 19 5.55 -2.44 2.94
N LEU A 20 4.66 -2.97 2.08
CA LEU A 20 4.98 -4.10 1.20
C LEU A 20 6.18 -3.80 0.29
N ARG A 21 6.31 -2.58 -0.23
CA ARG A 21 7.50 -2.18 -1.00
C ARG A 21 8.77 -2.24 -0.16
N LEU A 22 8.71 -1.76 1.07
CA LEU A 22 9.85 -1.76 1.99
C LEU A 22 10.23 -3.19 2.42
N ASP A 23 9.23 -4.04 2.70
CA ASP A 23 9.43 -5.45 3.06
C ASP A 23 10.04 -6.25 1.91
N ALA A 24 9.72 -5.89 0.66
CA ALA A 24 10.37 -6.42 -0.53
C ALA A 24 11.80 -5.89 -0.75
N GLY A 25 12.30 -4.99 0.10
CA GLY A 25 13.62 -4.37 -0.03
C GLY A 25 13.75 -3.43 -1.25
N LEU A 26 12.64 -2.93 -1.80
CA LEU A 26 12.65 -2.15 -3.02
C LEU A 26 12.67 -0.64 -2.75
N THR A 27 13.53 0.09 -3.45
CA THR A 27 13.40 1.54 -3.60
C THR A 27 12.21 1.88 -4.51
N GLN A 28 11.76 3.14 -4.48
CA GLN A 28 10.72 3.62 -5.40
C GLN A 28 11.15 3.51 -6.87
N VAL A 29 12.43 3.74 -7.18
CA VAL A 29 12.98 3.61 -8.55
C VAL A 29 12.91 2.15 -9.02
N GLN A 30 13.32 1.21 -8.18
CA GLN A 30 13.31 -0.22 -8.52
C GLN A 30 11.89 -0.74 -8.73
N LEU A 31 10.94 -0.34 -7.88
CA LEU A 31 9.53 -0.70 -8.08
C LEU A 31 8.97 -0.09 -9.37
N ALA A 32 9.27 1.19 -9.63
CA ALA A 32 8.84 1.86 -10.84
C ALA A 32 9.35 1.13 -12.09
N HIS A 33 10.62 0.73 -12.10
CA HIS A 33 11.21 -0.06 -13.18
C HIS A 33 10.49 -1.41 -13.37
N LYS A 34 10.17 -2.13 -12.29
CA LYS A 34 9.41 -3.39 -12.35
C LYS A 34 8.01 -3.21 -12.95
N MET A 35 7.38 -2.06 -12.72
CA MET A 35 6.04 -1.73 -13.22
C MET A 35 6.05 -1.01 -14.57
N ASN A 36 7.23 -0.78 -15.18
CA ASN A 36 7.41 0.05 -16.37
C ASN A 36 6.81 1.47 -16.20
N LEU A 37 7.08 2.09 -15.04
CA LEU A 37 6.62 3.42 -14.66
C LEU A 37 7.80 4.33 -14.30
N GLU A 38 7.52 5.63 -14.27
CA GLU A 38 8.43 6.63 -13.70
C GLU A 38 8.40 6.59 -12.17
N GLN A 39 9.56 6.78 -11.51
CA GLN A 39 9.63 6.85 -10.05
C GLN A 39 8.68 7.92 -9.46
N SER A 40 8.47 9.02 -10.19
CA SER A 40 7.57 10.09 -9.78
C SER A 40 6.11 9.62 -9.65
N GLN A 41 5.69 8.59 -10.39
CA GLN A 41 4.36 7.99 -10.27
C GLN A 41 4.22 7.24 -8.94
N ILE A 42 5.23 6.46 -8.55
CA ILE A 42 5.27 5.76 -7.26
C ILE A 42 5.26 6.76 -6.10
N SER A 43 6.05 7.83 -6.19
CA SER A 43 6.06 8.91 -5.18
C SER A 43 4.69 9.59 -5.04
N LYS A 44 3.99 9.87 -6.15
CA LYS A 44 2.65 10.48 -6.14
C LYS A 44 1.61 9.56 -5.49
N LEU A 45 1.70 8.25 -5.76
CA LEU A 45 0.83 7.24 -5.17
C LEU A 45 1.00 7.18 -3.65
N GLU A 46 2.25 7.14 -3.17
CA GLU A 46 2.55 7.08 -1.73
C GLU A 46 2.20 8.37 -0.98
N ARG A 47 2.15 9.54 -1.67
CA ARG A 47 1.86 10.85 -1.07
C ARG A 47 0.40 11.33 -1.18
N ALA A 48 -0.53 10.46 -1.55
CA ALA A 48 -1.96 10.82 -1.68
C ALA A 48 -2.28 11.80 -2.81
N VAL A 49 -1.49 11.79 -3.90
CA VAL A 49 -1.73 12.67 -5.07
C VAL A 49 -2.62 11.97 -6.10
N LYS A 50 -2.64 10.63 -6.13
CA LYS A 50 -3.43 9.83 -7.07
C LYS A 50 -4.14 8.68 -6.35
N PHE A 51 -5.39 8.42 -6.72
CA PHE A 51 -6.11 7.25 -6.25
C PHE A 51 -5.46 5.96 -6.76
N VAL A 52 -5.57 4.90 -5.97
CA VAL A 52 -5.16 3.56 -6.36
C VAL A 52 -6.41 2.82 -6.82
N ASP A 53 -6.47 2.51 -8.11
CA ASP A 53 -7.48 1.60 -8.65
C ASP A 53 -7.09 0.14 -8.39
N VAL A 54 -8.01 -0.79 -8.66
CA VAL A 54 -7.82 -2.21 -8.35
C VAL A 54 -6.69 -2.86 -9.15
N TRP A 55 -6.47 -2.46 -10.40
CA TRP A 55 -5.41 -3.03 -11.24
C TRP A 55 -4.05 -2.50 -10.82
N LEU A 56 -3.97 -1.19 -10.54
CA LEU A 56 -2.76 -0.59 -9.98
C LEU A 56 -2.38 -1.21 -8.63
N PHE A 57 -3.37 -1.54 -7.80
CA PHE A 57 -3.13 -2.29 -6.56
C PHE A 57 -2.54 -3.67 -6.85
N VAL A 58 -3.16 -4.46 -7.75
CA VAL A 58 -2.69 -5.80 -8.11
C VAL A 58 -1.27 -5.76 -8.64
N ASP A 59 -0.97 -4.86 -9.58
CA ASP A 59 0.34 -4.74 -10.21
C ASP A 59 1.41 -4.30 -9.20
N TYR A 60 1.09 -3.35 -8.33
CA TYR A 60 2.02 -2.88 -7.30
C TYR A 60 2.40 -4.00 -6.33
N VAL A 61 1.38 -4.70 -5.79
CA VAL A 61 1.58 -5.80 -4.84
C VAL A 61 2.37 -6.95 -5.48
N THR A 62 2.03 -7.30 -6.72
CA THR A 62 2.71 -8.36 -7.47
C THR A 62 4.16 -7.99 -7.79
N ALA A 63 4.44 -6.74 -8.15
CA ALA A 63 5.80 -6.25 -8.39
C ALA A 63 6.67 -6.26 -7.12
N CYS A 64 6.04 -6.12 -5.95
CA CYS A 64 6.67 -6.33 -4.65
C CYS A 64 6.88 -7.81 -4.29
N GLY A 65 6.32 -8.76 -5.04
CA GLY A 65 6.47 -10.20 -4.80
C GLY A 65 5.46 -10.79 -3.81
N PHE A 66 4.39 -10.06 -3.50
CA PHE A 66 3.30 -10.54 -2.64
C PHE A 66 2.06 -10.88 -3.47
N THR A 67 1.12 -11.62 -2.88
CA THR A 67 -0.18 -11.87 -3.52
C THR A 67 -1.16 -10.74 -3.17
N PRO A 68 -2.05 -10.32 -4.10
CA PRO A 68 -3.10 -9.36 -3.80
C PRO A 68 -4.00 -9.81 -2.64
N ALA A 69 -4.23 -11.13 -2.50
CA ALA A 69 -4.99 -11.70 -1.39
C ALA A 69 -4.33 -11.41 -0.03
N HIS A 70 -3.01 -11.57 0.08
CA HIS A 70 -2.26 -11.25 1.30
C HIS A 70 -2.36 -9.75 1.65
N ALA A 71 -2.17 -8.87 0.65
CA ALA A 71 -2.32 -7.43 0.87
C ALA A 71 -3.74 -7.03 1.28
N MET A 72 -4.76 -7.70 0.74
CA MET A 72 -6.16 -7.48 1.14
C MET A 72 -6.41 -7.95 2.58
N GLU A 73 -5.85 -9.08 2.99
CA GLU A 73 -5.92 -9.56 4.37
C GLU A 73 -5.32 -8.55 5.36
N LEU A 74 -4.15 -7.96 5.04
CA LEU A 74 -3.56 -6.89 5.85
C LEU A 74 -4.43 -5.64 5.97
N LEU A 75 -5.24 -5.33 4.94
CA LEU A 75 -6.12 -4.17 4.92
C LEU A 75 -7.45 -4.41 5.65
N THR A 76 -7.94 -5.64 5.66
CA THR A 76 -9.24 -6.00 6.25
C THR A 76 -9.14 -6.59 7.64
N THR A 77 -7.96 -7.07 8.06
CA THR A 77 -7.73 -7.54 9.41
C THR A 77 -7.80 -6.34 10.37
N PRO A 78 -8.74 -6.33 11.33
CA PRO A 78 -8.74 -5.32 12.37
C PRO A 78 -7.44 -5.50 13.17
N LEU A 79 -6.69 -4.41 13.36
CA LEU A 79 -5.59 -4.40 14.32
C LEU A 79 -6.17 -4.88 15.65
N VAL A 80 -5.85 -6.12 16.05
CA VAL A 80 -6.04 -6.55 17.42
C VAL A 80 -5.06 -5.70 18.20
N GLU A 81 -5.54 -4.62 18.83
CA GLU A 81 -4.72 -3.91 19.80
C GLU A 81 -4.24 -4.94 20.82
N PRO A 82 -2.93 -5.01 21.10
CA PRO A 82 -2.43 -5.94 22.11
C PRO A 82 -3.17 -5.63 23.42
N TYR A 83 -3.82 -6.64 23.98
CA TYR A 83 -4.49 -6.58 25.28
C TYR A 83 -3.60 -5.79 26.26
N SER A 84 -4.02 -4.56 26.57
CA SER A 84 -3.50 -3.77 27.68
C SER A 84 -4.01 -4.42 28.96
N GLY A 85 -3.37 -5.53 29.33
CA GLY A 85 -3.50 -6.15 30.64
C GLY A 85 -2.90 -5.21 31.68
N THR A 86 -3.69 -4.27 32.16
CA THR A 86 -3.42 -3.58 33.42
C THR A 86 -3.62 -4.58 34.55
N ARG A 87 -2.54 -4.84 35.29
CA ARG A 87 -2.56 -5.59 36.55
C ARG A 87 -3.36 -4.86 37.63
#